data_AF-A0A0A5I3J4-F1
#
_entry.id   AF-A0A0A5I3J4-F1
#
_cell.length_a   1.000
_cell.length_b   1.000
_cell.length_c   1.000
_cell.angle_alpha   90.00
_cell.angle_beta   90.00
_cell.angle_gamma   90.00
#
_symmetry.space_group_name_H-M   'P 1'
#
loop_
_entity.id
_entity.type
_entity.pdbx_description
1 polymer ?
#
loop_
_entity_poly.entity_id
_entity_poly.type
_entity_poly.pdbx_seq_one_letter_code
_entity_poly.pdbx_strand_id
1 'polypeptide(L)' 'MSVARTTHIDIITLNKAAELIGLSPKTLRNRIHEGVYPSTVFKKVNGTWMVDIEEWNQWHRNQR' A
#
# COMPACT_ATOMS: atom_id res chain seq x y z
N MET A 1 -1.04 20.34 23.74
CA MET A 1 -1.93 19.15 23.70
C MET A 1 -1.44 18.26 22.56
N SER A 2 -0.78 17.15 22.88
CA SER A 2 -0.34 16.19 21.87
C SER A 2 -1.53 15.31 21.53
N VAL A 3 -2.08 15.49 20.34
CA VAL A 3 -3.07 14.55 19.79
C VAL A 3 -2.29 13.28 19.47
N ALA A 4 -2.50 12.22 20.26
CA ALA A 4 -2.05 10.90 19.87
C ALA A 4 -2.70 10.60 18.52
N ARG A 5 -1.91 10.54 17.45
CA ARG A 5 -2.42 10.06 16.17
C ARG A 5 -2.74 8.60 16.42
N THR A 6 -4.02 8.28 16.54
CA THR A 6 -4.51 6.93 16.34
C THR A 6 -4.13 6.58 14.90
N THR A 7 -2.97 5.96 14.70
CA THR A 7 -2.54 5.43 13.40
C THR A 7 -3.49 4.31 13.07
N HIS A 8 -4.53 4.63 12.30
CA HIS A 8 -5.47 3.65 11.83
C HIS A 8 -4.78 2.95 10.67
N ILE A 9 -4.18 1.79 10.95
CA ILE A 9 -3.55 0.99 9.90
C ILE A 9 -4.66 0.40 9.05
N ASP A 10 -5.07 1.13 8.00
CA ASP A 10 -5.96 0.63 6.96
C ASP A 10 -5.19 -0.33 6.06
N ILE A 11 -5.09 -1.58 6.52
CA ILE A 11 -4.60 -2.67 5.68
C ILE A 11 -5.74 -3.16 4.80
N ILE A 12 -5.63 -2.94 3.50
CA ILE A 12 -6.61 -3.38 2.52
C ILE A 12 -6.02 -4.41 1.55
N THR A 13 -6.87 -5.14 0.85
CA THR A 13 -6.42 -6.07 -0.20
C THR A 13 -5.87 -5.30 -1.40
N LEU A 14 -4.97 -5.94 -2.16
CA LEU A 14 -4.44 -5.37 -3.40
C LEU A 14 -5.54 -5.02 -4.40
N ASN A 15 -6.63 -5.80 -4.45
CA ASN A 15 -7.76 -5.48 -5.32
C ASN A 15 -8.46 -4.19 -4.89
N LYS A 16 -8.68 -3.99 -3.59
CA LYS A 16 -9.26 -2.74 -3.10
C LYS A 16 -8.33 -1.55 -3.31
N ALA A 17 -7.03 -1.75 -3.10
CA ALA A 17 -6.03 -0.73 -3.36
C ALA A 17 -5.98 -0.36 -4.85
N ALA A 18 -6.08 -1.33 -5.75
CA ALA A 18 -6.13 -1.12 -7.20
C ALA A 18 -7.27 -0.16 -7.59
N GLU A 19 -8.47 -0.37 -7.03
CA GLU A 19 -9.63 0.53 -7.22
C GLU A 19 -9.33 1.96 -6.75
N LEU A 20 -8.71 2.13 -5.58
CA LEU A 20 -8.44 3.43 -4.98
C LEU A 20 -7.29 4.18 -5.69
N ILE A 21 -6.27 3.45 -6.12
CA ILE A 21 -5.07 4.00 -6.78
C ILE A 21 -5.34 4.29 -8.27
N GLY A 22 -6.37 3.66 -8.86
CA GLY A 22 -6.68 3.79 -10.29
C GLY A 22 -5.74 3.00 -11.19
N LEU A 23 -5.21 1.87 -10.70
CA LEU A 23 -4.36 0.95 -11.46
C LEU A 23 -4.98 -0.44 -11.51
N SER A 24 -4.65 -1.23 -12.53
CA SER A 24 -5.10 -2.63 -12.55
C SER A 24 -4.39 -3.46 -11.45
N PRO A 25 -5.05 -4.46 -10.85
CA PRO A 25 -4.40 -5.39 -9.92
C PRO A 25 -3.15 -6.07 -10.51
N LYS A 26 -3.19 -6.38 -11.81
CA LYS A 26 -2.04 -6.95 -12.54
C LYS A 26 -0.85 -5.99 -12.57
N THR A 27 -1.09 -4.72 -12.87
CA THR A 27 -0.05 -3.67 -12.87
C THR A 27 0.57 -3.53 -11.49
N LEU A 28 -0.24 -3.49 -10.42
CA LEU A 28 0.28 -3.41 -9.06
C LEU A 28 1.13 -4.65 -8.72
N ARG A 29 0.64 -5.85 -9.03
CA ARG A 29 1.38 -7.09 -8.79
C ARG A 29 2.71 -7.13 -9.54
N ASN A 30 2.75 -6.72 -10.80
CA ASN A 30 3.99 -6.69 -11.58
C ASN A 30 5.02 -5.75 -10.93
N ARG A 31 4.60 -4.53 -10.57
CA ARG A 31 5.47 -3.55 -9.90
C ARG A 31 5.98 -4.01 -8.53
N ILE A 32 5.18 -4.77 -7.78
CA ILE A 32 5.64 -5.42 -6.54
C ILE A 32 6.77 -6.42 -6.85
N HIS A 33 6.59 -7.27 -7.87
CA HIS A 33 7.62 -8.24 -8.27
C HIS A 33 8.87 -7.60 -8.86
N GLU A 34 8.74 -6.44 -9.51
CA GLU A 34 9.84 -5.63 -10.02
C GLU A 34 10.57 -4.84 -8.91
N GLY A 35 10.05 -4.84 -7.67
CA GLY A 35 10.66 -4.13 -6.54
C GLY A 35 10.47 -2.62 -6.57
N VAL A 36 9.49 -2.11 -7.33
CA VAL A 36 9.20 -0.67 -7.46
C VAL A 36 8.78 -0.04 -6.13
N TYR A 37 8.11 -0.82 -5.28
CA TYR A 37 7.57 -0.36 -4.00
C TYR A 37 8.45 -0.82 -2.83
N PRO A 38 8.60 0.00 -1.77
CA PRO A 38 9.20 -0.45 -0.52
C PRO A 38 8.47 -1.67 0.04
N SER A 39 9.20 -2.57 0.68
CA SER A 39 8.65 -3.77 1.32
C SER A 39 7.69 -3.46 2.49
N THR A 40 7.67 -2.21 2.98
CA THR A 40 6.72 -1.76 4.01
C THR A 40 5.32 -1.52 3.46
N VAL A 41 5.20 -1.15 2.19
CA VAL A 41 3.94 -0.75 1.54
C VAL A 41 3.08 -1.97 1.18
N PHE A 42 3.70 -3.01 0.61
CA PHE A 42 3.00 -4.23 0.21
C PHE A 42 3.50 -5.44 0.99
N LYS A 43 2.56 -6.20 1.57
CA LYS A 43 2.87 -7.41 2.34
C LYS A 43 2.03 -8.58 1.84
N LYS A 44 2.63 -9.78 1.83
CA LYS A 44 1.92 -11.01 1.45
C LYS A 44 1.47 -11.73 2.71
N VAL A 45 0.17 -11.86 2.91
CA VAL A 45 -0.45 -12.53 4.05
C VAL A 45 -1.33 -13.66 3.54
N ASN A 46 -1.04 -14.90 3.94
CA ASN A 46 -1.77 -16.10 3.50
C ASN A 46 -1.99 -16.19 1.99
N GLY A 47 -0.97 -15.85 1.19
CA GLY A 47 -1.03 -15.89 -0.27
C GLY A 47 -1.63 -14.65 -0.93
N THR A 48 -2.29 -13.78 -0.16
CA THR A 48 -2.92 -12.55 -0.63
C THR A 48 -2.01 -11.35 -0.45
N TRP A 49 -1.91 -10.49 -1.46
CA TRP A 49 -1.22 -9.21 -1.33
C TRP A 49 -2.13 -8.21 -0.63
N MET A 50 -1.58 -7.57 0.40
CA MET A 50 -2.21 -6.53 1.19
C MET A 50 -1.37 -5.25 1.11
N VAL A 51 -2.03 -4.12 1.27
CA VAL A 51 -1.45 -2.79 1.17
C VAL A 51 -1.70 -2.05 2.46
N ASP A 52 -0.63 -1.50 3.02
CA ASP A 52 -0.72 -0.51 4.09
C ASP A 52 -0.92 0.87 3.45
N ILE A 53 -2.12 1.43 3.61
CA ILE A 53 -2.50 2.68 2.95
C ILE A 53 -1.78 3.89 3.56
N GLU A 54 -1.42 3.86 4.84
CA GLU A 54 -0.64 4.92 5.45
C GLU A 54 0.77 4.95 4.86
N GLU A 55 1.43 3.79 4.78
CA GLU A 55 2.75 3.63 4.17
C GLU A 55 2.73 4.02 2.69
N TRP A 56 1.70 3.58 1.93
CA TRP A 56 1.50 4.00 0.54
C TRP A 56 1.45 5.52 0.41
N ASN A 57 0.62 6.18 1.22
CA ASN A 57 0.45 7.63 1.17
C ASN A 57 1.72 8.39 1.58
N GLN A 58 2.49 7.86 2.53
CA GLN A 58 3.79 8.43 2.91
C GLN A 58 4.81 8.30 1.78
N TRP A 59 4.99 7.09 1.25
CA TRP A 59 5.90 6.82 0.12
C TRP A 59 5.54 7.63 -1.12
N HIS A 60 4.24 7.75 -1.44
CA HIS A 60 3.77 8.49 -2.60
C HIS A 60 4.03 9.99 -2.47
N ARG A 61 3.85 10.57 -1.27
CA ARG A 61 4.15 11.99 -1.02
C ARG A 61 5.64 12.30 -1.12
N ASN A 62 6.51 11.38 -0.68
CA ASN A 62 7.97 11.57 -0.69
C ASN A 62 8.61 11.43 -2.08
N GLN A 63 7.84 11.04 -3.10
CA GLN A 63 8.32 10.97 -4.50
C GLN A 63 8.05 12.25 -5.31
N ARG A 64 7.37 13.23 -4.72
CA ARG A 64 7.19 14.57 -5.31
C ARG A 64 8.30 15.49 -4.86
#